data_AF-T0TR19-F1
#
_entry.id   AF-T0TR19-F1
#
_cell.length_a   1.000
_cell.length_b   1.000
_cell.length_c   1.000
_cell.angle_alpha   90.00
_cell.angle_beta   90.00
_cell.angle_gamma   90.00
#
_symmetry.space_group_name_H-M   'P 1'
#
loop_
_entity.id
_entity.type
_entity.pdbx_description
1 polymer ?
#
loop_
_entity_poly.entity_id
_entity_poly.type
_entity_poly.pdbx_seq_one_letter_code
_entity_poly.pdbx_strand_id
1 'polypeptide(L)'
;MAFAKEVSEYYYTGGEGNTVVSGPAGTGKSHLAMSILKDCLQHTDLTVIFASWSEVLHLIKDSFDNKDSFYSTEYFMEVFRNTDLLVIDDIGSEKITEWSMSLLTEVLDARTKTIITTNLKSDEIRKKYHNRTYSRLFRGIGKKHSILKILKISVLVNCHSRRKQ
;
A
#
# COMPACT_ATOMS: atom_id res chain seq x y z
N MET A 1 -9.65 14.92 4.10
CA MET A 1 -8.73 15.05 5.27
C MET A 1 -9.15 14.16 6.44
N ALA A 2 -10.42 14.13 6.88
CA ALA A 2 -10.86 13.30 8.02
C ALA A 2 -10.43 11.83 7.97
N PHE A 3 -10.58 11.16 6.81
CA PHE A 3 -10.19 9.75 6.68
C PHE A 3 -8.69 9.48 6.86
N ALA A 4 -7.81 10.35 6.33
CA ALA A 4 -6.37 10.18 6.49
C ALA A 4 -5.96 10.22 7.96
N LYS A 5 -6.55 11.17 8.70
CA LYS A 5 -6.31 11.36 10.13
C LYS A 5 -6.82 10.18 10.97
N GLU A 6 -8.00 9.66 10.63
CA GLU A 6 -8.57 8.47 11.30
C GLU A 6 -7.66 7.24 11.12
N VAL A 7 -7.15 7.03 9.90
CA VAL A 7 -6.28 5.88 9.60
C VAL A 7 -4.89 6.05 10.21
N SER A 8 -4.30 7.25 10.18
CA SER A 8 -3.01 7.49 10.83
C SER A 8 -3.12 7.30 12.35
N GLU A 9 -4.16 7.85 12.99
CA GLU A 9 -4.44 7.67 14.42
C GLU A 9 -4.59 6.21 14.78
N TYR A 10 -5.32 5.44 13.98
CA TYR A 10 -5.41 4.00 14.15
C TYR A 10 -4.02 3.32 14.19
N TYR A 11 -3.12 3.65 13.27
CA TYR A 11 -1.79 3.01 13.23
C TYR A 11 -0.87 3.49 14.34
N TYR A 12 -0.81 4.80 14.61
CA TYR A 12 0.10 5.34 15.61
C TYR A 12 -0.35 5.09 17.05
N THR A 13 -1.62 4.71 17.27
CA THR A 13 -2.14 4.24 18.56
C THR A 13 -2.05 2.71 18.73
N GLY A 14 -1.41 2.00 17.79
CA GLY A 14 -1.12 0.57 17.90
C GLY A 14 -2.08 -0.36 17.18
N GLY A 15 -2.98 0.15 16.34
CA GLY A 15 -3.93 -0.65 15.56
C GLY A 15 -3.26 -1.69 14.66
N GLU A 16 -3.89 -2.87 14.55
CA GLU A 16 -3.42 -4.00 13.75
C GLU A 16 -4.42 -4.39 12.65
N GLY A 17 -3.95 -4.41 11.41
CA GLY A 17 -4.76 -4.73 10.26
C GLY A 17 -4.31 -3.95 9.03
N ASN A 18 -4.80 -4.41 7.87
CA ASN A 18 -4.52 -3.73 6.61
C ASN A 18 -5.57 -2.64 6.33
N THR A 19 -5.15 -1.60 5.64
CA THR A 19 -6.05 -0.60 5.05
C THR A 19 -5.99 -0.76 3.53
N VAL A 20 -7.13 -0.95 2.87
CA VAL A 20 -7.19 -1.04 1.40
C VAL A 20 -7.89 0.20 0.85
N VAL A 21 -7.16 0.98 0.07
CA VAL A 21 -7.67 2.16 -0.65
C VAL A 21 -7.87 1.79 -2.11
N SER A 22 -9.12 1.62 -2.53
CA SER A 22 -9.46 1.27 -3.90
C SER A 22 -10.26 2.36 -4.61
N GLY A 23 -10.05 2.49 -5.92
CA GLY A 23 -10.78 3.42 -6.77
C GLY A 23 -10.05 3.77 -8.06
N PRO A 24 -10.71 4.43 -9.02
CA PRO A 24 -10.15 4.71 -10.34
C PRO A 24 -8.79 5.44 -10.31
N ALA A 25 -8.04 5.38 -11.42
CA ALA A 25 -6.83 6.17 -11.59
C ALA A 25 -7.10 7.68 -11.44
N GLY A 26 -6.11 8.45 -10.99
CA GLY A 26 -6.24 9.90 -10.81
C GLY A 26 -7.07 10.34 -9.59
N THR A 27 -7.57 9.40 -8.78
CA THR A 27 -8.31 9.73 -7.54
C THR A 27 -7.41 10.13 -6.36
N GLY A 28 -6.08 10.05 -6.48
CA GLY A 28 -5.19 10.48 -5.39
C GLY A 28 -4.97 9.44 -4.26
N LYS A 29 -5.15 8.14 -4.53
CA LYS A 29 -4.92 7.06 -3.56
C LYS A 29 -3.49 7.04 -3.02
N SER A 30 -2.50 7.13 -3.89
CA SER A 30 -1.08 7.21 -3.52
C SER A 30 -0.80 8.45 -2.66
N HIS A 31 -1.38 9.59 -3.03
CA HIS A 31 -1.27 10.83 -2.25
C HIS A 31 -1.92 10.72 -0.86
N LEU A 32 -3.06 10.03 -0.77
CA LEU A 32 -3.74 9.75 0.49
C LEU A 32 -2.89 8.83 1.37
N ALA A 33 -2.34 7.75 0.82
CA ALA A 33 -1.44 6.85 1.54
C ALA A 33 -0.18 7.58 2.05
N MET A 34 0.43 8.43 1.22
CA MET A 34 1.56 9.27 1.61
C MET A 34 1.18 10.26 2.73
N SER A 35 -0.02 10.83 2.67
CA SER A 35 -0.52 11.74 3.72
C SER A 35 -0.70 11.01 5.06
N ILE A 36 -1.16 9.76 5.05
CA ILE A 36 -1.26 8.92 6.26
C ILE A 36 0.13 8.68 6.83
N LEU A 37 1.10 8.24 6.00
CA LEU A 37 2.47 8.00 6.47
C LEU A 37 3.10 9.27 7.07
N LYS A 38 2.92 10.41 6.40
CA LYS A 38 3.42 11.70 6.88
C LYS A 38 2.83 12.08 8.22
N ASP A 39 1.53 11.85 8.43
CA ASP A 39 0.87 12.13 9.70
C ASP A 39 1.35 11.19 10.81
N CYS A 40 1.57 9.90 10.52
CA CYS A 40 2.18 8.96 11.47
C CYS A 40 3.58 9.43 11.93
N LEU A 41 4.43 9.85 10.98
CA LEU A 41 5.78 10.37 11.27
C LEU A 41 5.77 11.66 12.10
N GLN A 42 4.67 12.41 12.10
CA GLN A 42 4.53 13.62 12.94
C GLN A 42 4.18 13.31 14.39
N HIS A 43 3.65 12.11 14.67
CA HIS A 43 3.14 11.73 15.98
C HIS A 43 3.95 10.60 16.64
N THR A 44 4.80 9.90 15.88
CA THR A 44 5.55 8.73 16.34
C THR A 44 6.86 8.54 15.59
N ASP A 45 7.75 7.71 16.16
CA ASP A 45 9.01 7.28 15.54
C ASP A 45 8.85 5.98 14.70
N LEU A 46 7.63 5.69 14.22
CA LEU A 46 7.40 4.51 13.38
C LEU A 46 8.27 4.56 12.12
N THR A 47 8.92 3.45 11.83
CA THR A 47 9.55 3.25 10.54
C THR A 47 8.46 3.04 9.48
N VAL A 48 8.49 3.85 8.43
CA VAL A 48 7.50 3.79 7.35
C VAL A 48 8.17 3.62 5.99
N ILE A 49 7.57 2.81 5.13
CA ILE A 49 8.00 2.64 3.74
C ILE A 49 6.83 2.86 2.80
N PHE A 50 7.10 3.55 1.70
CA PHE A 50 6.22 3.64 0.55
C PHE A 50 6.88 2.93 -0.63
N ALA A 51 6.24 1.87 -1.14
CA ALA A 51 6.77 1.07 -2.23
C ALA A 51 5.75 0.97 -3.38
N SER A 52 6.18 1.36 -4.59
CA SER A 52 5.46 1.02 -5.82
C SER A 52 5.60 -0.46 -6.10
N TRP A 53 4.50 -1.21 -6.13
CA TRP A 53 4.57 -2.66 -6.27
C TRP A 53 5.19 -3.10 -7.61
N SER A 54 4.83 -2.41 -8.69
CA SER A 54 5.37 -2.68 -10.02
C SER A 54 6.87 -2.41 -10.11
N GLU A 55 7.35 -1.36 -9.43
CA GLU A 55 8.78 -1.01 -9.37
C GLU A 55 9.59 -2.01 -8.56
N VAL A 56 9.07 -2.45 -7.40
CA VAL A 56 9.70 -3.51 -6.59
C VAL A 56 9.86 -4.79 -7.42
N LEU A 57 8.80 -5.21 -8.11
CA LEU A 57 8.86 -6.39 -8.97
C LEU A 57 9.85 -6.23 -10.13
N HIS A 58 9.99 -5.02 -10.68
CA HIS A 58 10.96 -4.71 -11.72
C HIS A 58 12.38 -4.86 -11.18
N LEU A 59 12.70 -4.20 -10.07
CA LEU A 59 14.03 -4.23 -9.44
C LEU A 59 14.46 -5.66 -9.08
N ILE A 60 13.51 -6.47 -8.55
CA ILE A 60 13.79 -7.87 -8.25
C ILE A 60 14.08 -8.66 -9.54
N LYS A 61 13.31 -8.47 -10.61
CA LYS A 61 13.57 -9.18 -11.87
C LYS A 61 14.91 -8.80 -12.48
N ASP A 62 15.25 -7.50 -12.46
CA ASP A 62 16.54 -7.02 -12.97
C ASP A 62 17.72 -7.61 -12.18
N SER A 63 17.50 -7.98 -10.90
CA SER A 63 18.51 -8.66 -10.10
C SER A 63 18.79 -10.11 -10.53
N PHE A 64 17.89 -10.77 -11.26
CA PHE A 64 18.06 -12.19 -11.63
C PHE A 64 19.22 -12.41 -12.58
N ASP A 65 19.46 -11.46 -13.48
CA ASP A 65 20.57 -11.51 -14.45
C ASP A 65 21.85 -10.85 -13.92
N ASN A 66 21.81 -10.27 -12.71
CA ASN A 66 22.94 -9.56 -12.10
C ASN A 66 23.22 -10.06 -10.67
N LYS A 67 24.21 -10.95 -10.54
CA LYS A 67 24.60 -11.57 -9.26
C LYS A 67 25.12 -10.57 -8.21
N ASP A 68 25.58 -9.40 -8.65
CA ASP A 68 26.06 -8.33 -7.76
C ASP A 68 24.95 -7.32 -7.43
N SER A 69 23.71 -7.54 -7.91
CA SER A 69 22.59 -6.67 -7.62
C SER A 69 22.20 -6.72 -6.15
N PHE A 70 22.11 -5.54 -5.56
CA PHE A 70 21.64 -5.35 -4.19
C PHE A 70 20.13 -5.66 -4.04
N TYR A 71 19.35 -5.45 -5.09
CA TYR A 71 17.87 -5.48 -5.07
C TYR A 71 17.29 -6.89 -5.24
N SER A 72 17.72 -7.82 -4.39
CA SER A 72 17.21 -9.20 -4.39
C SER A 72 15.83 -9.32 -3.72
N THR A 73 15.16 -10.45 -3.95
CA THR A 73 13.95 -10.81 -3.21
C THR A 73 14.17 -10.78 -1.69
N GLU A 74 15.29 -11.34 -1.22
CA GLU A 74 15.62 -11.40 0.21
C GLU A 74 15.78 -10.00 0.80
N TYR A 75 16.44 -9.11 0.08
CA TYR A 75 16.61 -7.71 0.48
C TYR A 75 15.26 -7.02 0.72
N PHE A 76 14.35 -7.08 -0.26
CA PHE A 76 13.04 -6.46 -0.11
C PHE A 76 12.21 -7.13 1.00
N MET A 77 12.30 -8.46 1.15
CA MET A 77 11.62 -9.17 2.23
C MET A 77 12.13 -8.76 3.61
N GLU A 78 13.44 -8.57 3.78
CA GLU A 78 14.03 -8.07 5.03
C GLU A 78 13.56 -6.65 5.33
N VAL A 79 13.68 -5.74 4.35
CA VAL A 79 13.26 -4.35 4.48
C VAL A 79 11.77 -4.26 4.83
N PHE A 80 10.93 -4.99 4.11
CA PHE A 80 9.49 -5.01 4.36
C PHE A 80 9.15 -5.68 5.68
N ARG A 81 9.87 -6.70 6.16
CA ARG A 81 9.59 -7.31 7.48
C ARG A 81 9.89 -6.36 8.63
N ASN A 82 10.99 -5.60 8.53
CA ASN A 82 11.49 -4.77 9.62
C ASN A 82 10.84 -3.37 9.72
N THR A 83 9.91 -3.04 8.82
CA THR A 83 9.22 -1.74 8.80
C THR A 83 7.93 -1.78 9.62
N ASP A 84 7.64 -0.78 10.45
CA ASP A 84 6.42 -0.74 11.26
C ASP A 84 5.15 -0.58 10.40
N LEU A 85 5.18 0.33 9.41
CA LEU A 85 4.07 0.58 8.51
C LEU A 85 4.51 0.64 7.04
N LEU A 86 3.97 -0.28 6.23
CA LEU A 86 4.27 -0.39 4.81
C LEU A 86 3.09 0.09 3.97
N VAL A 87 3.36 0.92 2.97
CA VAL A 87 2.46 1.15 1.83
C VAL A 87 2.94 0.31 0.66
N ILE A 88 2.04 -0.53 0.13
CA ILE A 88 2.18 -1.16 -1.18
C ILE A 88 1.26 -0.42 -2.14
N ASP A 89 1.84 0.38 -3.02
CA ASP A 89 1.11 1.25 -3.94
C ASP A 89 0.81 0.54 -5.27
N ASP A 90 -0.39 0.80 -5.76
CA ASP A 90 -0.92 0.47 -7.07
C ASP A 90 -0.86 -1.01 -7.45
N ILE A 91 -1.27 -1.90 -6.52
CA ILE A 91 -1.39 -3.33 -6.84
C ILE A 91 -2.41 -3.55 -7.95
N GLY A 92 -2.06 -4.45 -8.88
CA GLY A 92 -2.85 -4.76 -10.06
C GLY A 92 -2.53 -3.89 -11.29
N SER A 93 -1.56 -2.98 -11.18
CA SER A 93 -0.95 -2.28 -12.33
C SER A 93 0.12 -3.13 -13.01
N GLU A 94 0.73 -4.06 -12.27
CA GLU A 94 1.73 -4.99 -12.78
C GLU A 94 1.14 -6.11 -13.65
N LYS A 95 2.01 -6.82 -14.36
CA LYS A 95 1.66 -8.14 -14.90
C LYS A 95 1.55 -9.15 -13.75
N ILE A 96 0.31 -9.46 -13.38
CA ILE A 96 0.00 -10.46 -12.34
C ILE A 96 0.38 -11.85 -12.86
N THR A 97 1.36 -12.46 -12.20
CA THR A 97 1.88 -13.81 -12.48
C THR A 97 1.86 -14.62 -11.19
N GLU A 98 2.00 -15.95 -11.27
CA GLU A 98 2.12 -16.79 -10.06
C GLU A 98 3.27 -16.32 -9.16
N TRP A 99 4.41 -15.96 -9.74
CA TRP A 99 5.55 -15.43 -9.01
C TRP A 99 5.23 -14.11 -8.30
N SER A 100 4.67 -13.11 -9.01
CA SER A 100 4.39 -11.81 -8.39
C SER A 100 3.28 -11.90 -7.32
N MET A 101 2.29 -12.77 -7.52
CA MET A 101 1.26 -13.06 -6.53
C MET A 101 1.82 -13.79 -5.31
N SER A 102 2.72 -14.75 -5.52
CA SER A 102 3.38 -15.48 -4.42
C SER A 102 4.19 -14.52 -3.56
N LEU A 103 4.98 -13.65 -4.19
CA LEU A 103 5.78 -12.66 -3.48
C LEU A 103 4.89 -11.66 -2.71
N LEU A 104 3.82 -11.15 -3.32
CA LEU A 104 2.87 -10.28 -2.62
C LEU A 104 2.28 -10.99 -1.40
N THR A 105 1.92 -12.27 -1.55
CA THR A 105 1.36 -13.06 -0.46
C THR A 105 2.37 -13.25 0.67
N GLU A 106 3.64 -13.49 0.34
CA GLU A 106 4.72 -13.62 1.31
C GLU A 106 4.94 -12.34 2.12
N VAL A 107 4.98 -11.19 1.45
CA VAL A 107 5.05 -9.86 2.11
C VAL A 107 3.87 -9.67 3.07
N LEU A 108 2.65 -10.00 2.63
CA LEU A 108 1.45 -9.84 3.45
C LEU A 108 1.39 -10.85 4.61
N ASP A 109 1.88 -12.08 4.41
CA ASP A 109 1.97 -13.12 5.44
C ASP A 109 2.95 -12.69 6.56
N ALA A 110 4.07 -12.07 6.19
CA ALA A 110 5.12 -11.67 7.14
C ALA A 110 4.84 -10.38 7.92
N ARG A 111 3.70 -9.71 7.66
CA ARG A 111 3.35 -8.41 8.24
C ARG A 111 1.97 -8.44 8.88
N THR A 112 1.65 -7.45 9.72
CA THR A 112 0.29 -7.25 10.26
C THR A 112 -0.33 -5.89 9.89
N LYS A 113 0.50 -4.90 9.54
CA LYS A 113 0.12 -3.51 9.23
C LYS A 113 0.60 -3.12 7.83
N THR A 114 -0.33 -3.06 6.88
CA THR A 114 -0.03 -2.65 5.49
C THR A 114 -1.16 -1.79 4.95
N ILE A 115 -0.81 -0.67 4.34
CA ILE A 115 -1.73 0.14 3.53
C ILE A 115 -1.54 -0.28 2.08
N ILE A 116 -2.61 -0.65 1.40
CA ILE A 116 -2.59 -1.09 0.01
C ILE A 116 -3.41 -0.11 -0.80
N THR A 117 -2.88 0.33 -1.94
CA THR A 117 -3.66 1.08 -2.93
C THR A 117 -3.87 0.27 -4.19
N THR A 118 -5.02 0.44 -4.85
CA THR A 118 -5.32 -0.29 -6.09
C THR A 118 -6.39 0.39 -6.94
N ASN A 119 -6.28 0.25 -8.26
CA ASN A 119 -7.35 0.61 -9.19
C ASN A 119 -8.47 -0.43 -9.30
N LEU A 120 -8.28 -1.62 -8.71
CA LEU A 120 -9.21 -2.74 -8.79
C LEU A 120 -10.32 -2.64 -7.74
N LYS A 121 -11.53 -3.04 -8.12
CA LYS A 121 -12.64 -3.29 -7.19
C LYS A 121 -12.41 -4.60 -6.42
N SER A 122 -13.06 -4.76 -5.28
CA SER A 122 -12.94 -5.96 -4.44
C SER A 122 -13.14 -7.28 -5.21
N ASP A 123 -14.16 -7.34 -6.08
CA ASP A 123 -14.42 -8.53 -6.89
C ASP A 123 -13.35 -8.78 -7.95
N GLU A 124 -12.75 -7.71 -8.49
CA GLU A 124 -11.65 -7.81 -9.45
C GLU A 124 -10.38 -8.29 -8.75
N ILE A 125 -10.11 -7.82 -7.54
CA ILE A 125 -9.01 -8.30 -6.70
C ILE A 125 -9.21 -9.80 -6.46
N ARG A 126 -10.40 -10.23 -6.04
CA ARG A 126 -10.68 -11.66 -5.77
C ARG A 126 -10.56 -12.55 -7.01
N LYS A 127 -10.84 -12.01 -8.20
CA LYS A 127 -10.69 -12.75 -9.47
C LYS A 127 -9.25 -12.83 -9.93
N LYS A 128 -8.52 -11.71 -9.84
CA LYS A 128 -7.13 -11.61 -10.32
C LYS A 128 -6.13 -12.20 -9.34
N TYR A 129 -6.38 -12.05 -8.05
CA TYR A 129 -5.58 -12.59 -6.96
C TYR A 129 -6.34 -13.75 -6.32
N HIS A 130 -5.71 -14.91 -6.22
CA HIS A 130 -6.30 -16.10 -5.62
C HIS A 130 -6.84 -15.83 -4.21
N ASN A 131 -7.77 -16.68 -3.75
CA ASN A 131 -8.45 -16.53 -2.45
C ASN A 131 -7.49 -16.33 -1.27
N ARG A 132 -6.32 -16.98 -1.29
CA ARG A 132 -5.29 -16.83 -0.25
C ARG A 132 -4.77 -15.39 -0.17
N THR A 133 -4.29 -14.84 -1.28
CA THR A 133 -3.78 -13.47 -1.36
C THR A 133 -4.87 -12.45 -1.03
N TYR A 134 -6.08 -12.66 -1.54
CA TYR A 134 -7.24 -11.83 -1.19
C TYR A 134 -7.49 -11.82 0.33
N SER A 135 -7.51 -12.99 0.98
CA SER A 135 -7.70 -13.07 2.43
C SER A 135 -6.63 -12.32 3.21
N ARG A 136 -5.37 -12.32 2.73
CA ARG A 136 -4.28 -11.57 3.37
C ARG A 136 -4.34 -10.08 3.12
N LEU A 137 -4.72 -9.65 1.91
CA LEU A 137 -4.94 -8.24 1.58
C LEU A 137 -5.97 -7.62 2.53
N PHE A 138 -7.07 -8.33 2.78
CA PHE A 138 -8.18 -7.86 3.61
C PHE A 138 -8.11 -8.29 5.09
N ARG A 139 -6.93 -8.73 5.58
CA ARG A 139 -6.75 -9.12 6.99
C ARG A 139 -7.02 -7.94 7.92
N GLY A 140 -7.76 -8.19 8.99
CA GLY A 140 -8.09 -7.18 10.01
C GLY A 140 -9.21 -6.21 9.59
N ILE A 141 -9.72 -6.33 8.37
CA ILE A 141 -10.84 -5.50 7.88
C ILE A 141 -12.16 -6.11 8.37
N GLY A 142 -12.56 -5.80 9.60
CA GLY A 142 -13.87 -6.16 10.15
C GLY A 142 -15.01 -5.27 9.61
N LYS A 143 -16.27 -5.74 9.68
CA LYS A 143 -17.48 -5.05 9.16
C LYS A 143 -17.67 -3.59 9.62
N LYS A 144 -17.01 -3.15 10.71
CA LYS A 144 -17.03 -1.74 11.19
C LYS A 144 -16.00 -0.83 10.51
N HIS A 145 -14.95 -1.40 9.91
CA HIS A 145 -13.90 -0.70 9.17
C HIS A 145 -13.88 -1.07 7.69
N SER A 146 -14.98 -1.66 7.19
CA SER A 146 -15.30 -1.78 5.77
C SER A 146 -15.63 -0.42 5.17
N ILE A 147 -14.72 0.55 5.32
CA ILE A 147 -14.66 1.71 4.46
C ILE A 147 -13.89 1.24 3.20
N LEU A 148 -14.55 0.37 2.44
CA LEU A 148 -14.62 0.52 0.99
C LEU A 148 -15.40 1.84 0.73
N LYS A 149 -14.88 2.98 1.20
CA LYS A 149 -15.23 4.23 0.53
C LYS A 149 -14.49 4.14 -0.78
N ILE A 150 -15.23 3.73 -1.81
CA ILE A 150 -15.06 4.26 -3.15
C ILE A 150 -15.03 5.78 -2.95
N LEU A 151 -13.85 6.30 -2.73
CA LEU A 151 -13.58 7.71 -2.64
C LEU A 151 -13.70 8.16 -4.09
N LYS A 152 -14.92 8.52 -4.51
CA LYS A 152 -15.13 9.50 -5.58
C LYS A 152 -14.44 10.77 -5.10
N ILE A 153 -13.13 10.84 -5.30
CA ILE A 153 -12.38 12.06 -5.08
C ILE A 153 -12.67 12.92 -6.31
N SER A 154 -13.73 13.71 -6.19
CA SER A 154 -13.83 14.97 -6.90
C SER A 154 -12.71 15.86 -6.35
N VAL A 155 -11.50 15.77 -6.92
CA VAL A 155 -10.44 16.74 -6.60
C VAL A 155 -10.91 18.09 -7.17
N LEU A 156 -11.54 18.92 -6.34
CA LEU A 156 -11.54 20.37 -6.57
C LEU A 156 -10.14 20.86 -6.18
N VAL A 157 -9.21 20.83 -7.15
CA VAL A 157 -7.96 21.58 -7.06
C VAL A 157 -8.33 23.06 -7.22
N ASN A 158 -8.61 23.75 -6.13
CA ASN A 158 -8.45 25.20 -6.13
C ASN A 158 -6.96 25.50 -5.97
N CYS A 159 -6.30 25.61 -7.11
CA CYS A 159 -4.98 26.23 -7.21
C CYS A 159 -5.13 27.67 -6.74
N HIS A 160 -4.63 27.98 -5.55
CA HIS A 160 -4.32 29.35 -5.17
C HIS A 160 -2.83 29.47 -4.97
N SER A 161 -2.21 30.13 -5.94
CA SER A 161 -0.83 30.58 -5.88
C SER A 161 -0.62 31.40 -4.62
N ARG A 162 0.38 31.02 -3.82
CA ARG A 162 1.13 31.99 -3.04
C ARG A 162 2.58 31.92 -3.48
N ARG A 163 2.93 32.78 -4.44
CA ARG A 163 4.29 33.31 -4.54
C ARG A 163 4.45 34.27 -3.37
N LYS A 164 5.46 34.01 -2.53
CA LYS A 164 6.05 35.02 -1.67
C LYS A 164 6.84 35.98 -2.55
N GLN A 165 6.47 37.26 -2.55
CA GLN A 165 7.39 38.37 -2.35
C GLN A 165 6.83 39.20 -1.22
#